data_AF-A0A9X2XV27-F1
#
_entry.id   AF-A0A9X2XV27-F1
#
_cell.length_a   1.000
_cell.length_b   1.000
_cell.length_c   1.000
_cell.angle_alpha   90.00
_cell.angle_beta   90.00
_cell.angle_gamma   90.00
#
_symmetry.space_group_name_H-M   'P 1'
#
loop_
_entity.id
_entity.type
_entity.pdbx_description
1 polymer ?
#
loop_
_entity_poly.entity_id
_entity_poly.type
_entity_poly.pdbx_seq_one_letter_code
_entity_poly.pdbx_strand_id
1 'polypeptide(L)'
;MKHLFLSLLGFMLFTSLSAQSYKFNGDWSGKISVLGSNDDLWVRISIKDNYITQYFYDNDTNGWEPVAPIMARYGSNKNNFLYFWMNNSEVWSETQTYMLSYVNDEKLYVVWSRQVNNIKQDEDNNVWSLQGSGYLTRRN
;
A
#
# COMPACT_ATOMS: atom_id res chain seq x y z
N MET A 1 9.27 55.28 13.81
CA MET A 1 10.07 54.10 13.40
C MET A 1 10.14 53.05 14.52
N LYS A 2 9.02 52.41 14.90
CA LYS A 2 9.00 51.36 15.95
C LYS A 2 7.97 50.24 15.72
N HIS A 3 7.38 50.15 14.53
CA HIS A 3 6.35 49.13 14.23
C HIS A 3 6.64 48.26 13.00
N LEU A 4 7.84 48.38 12.40
CA LEU A 4 8.16 47.65 11.17
C LEU A 4 9.01 46.39 11.36
N PHE A 5 9.38 46.04 12.60
CA PHE A 5 10.32 44.94 12.89
C PHE A 5 9.67 43.67 13.44
N LEU A 6 8.35 43.68 13.70
CA LEU A 6 7.67 42.53 14.32
C LEU A 6 6.90 41.63 13.34
N SER A 7 6.80 41.99 12.06
CA SER A 7 6.04 41.22 11.07
C SER A 7 6.88 40.25 10.23
N LEU A 8 8.22 40.37 10.22
CA LEU A 8 9.08 39.50 9.39
C LEU A 8 9.59 38.24 10.09
N LEU A 9 9.49 38.14 11.43
CA LEU A 9 10.02 36.99 12.18
C LEU A 9 9.02 35.83 12.32
N GLY A 10 7.74 36.05 12.01
CA GLY A 10 6.70 35.02 12.15
C GLY A 10 6.55 34.08 10.95
N PHE A 11 7.26 34.31 9.85
CA PHE A 11 7.08 33.58 8.60
C PHE A 11 8.16 32.53 8.30
N MET A 12 9.17 32.37 9.17
CA MET A 12 10.35 31.52 8.90
C MET A 12 10.46 30.25 9.77
N LEU A 13 9.35 29.68 10.25
CA LEU A 13 9.35 28.37 10.92
C LEU A 13 8.59 27.26 10.18
N PHE A 14 8.16 27.49 8.94
CA PHE A 14 7.60 26.43 8.09
C PHE A 14 8.63 25.72 7.21
N THR A 15 9.92 25.99 7.37
CA THR A 15 10.97 25.28 6.63
C THR A 15 11.49 24.10 7.44
N SER A 16 10.98 22.90 7.13
CA SER A 16 11.64 21.58 7.22
C SER A 16 10.74 20.43 7.70
N LEU A 17 9.53 20.32 7.14
CA LEU A 17 8.87 19.02 7.04
C LEU A 17 8.88 18.55 5.59
N SER A 18 10.06 18.56 4.97
CA SER A 18 10.33 17.53 3.97
C SER A 18 10.36 16.23 4.75
N ALA A 19 9.18 15.61 4.88
CA ALA A 19 9.04 14.23 5.30
C ALA A 19 10.14 13.48 4.56
N GLN A 20 11.10 12.94 5.30
CA GLN A 20 12.09 12.04 4.77
C GLN A 20 11.29 10.81 4.34
N SER A 21 10.66 10.87 3.18
CA SER A 21 10.04 9.71 2.58
C SER A 21 11.23 8.80 2.32
N TYR A 22 11.28 7.71 3.07
CA TYR A 22 12.13 6.60 2.70
C TYR A 22 11.82 6.30 1.23
N LYS A 23 12.84 5.93 0.45
CA LYS A 23 12.74 5.83 -1.02
C LYS A 23 11.89 4.62 -1.42
N PHE A 24 10.59 4.69 -1.14
CA PHE A 24 9.58 3.74 -1.57
C PHE A 24 9.32 3.86 -3.07
N ASN A 25 9.69 4.98 -3.71
CA ASN A 25 9.59 5.12 -5.16
C ASN A 25 10.30 3.96 -5.86
N GLY A 26 9.59 3.27 -6.73
CA GLY A 26 10.04 2.05 -7.38
C GLY A 26 8.89 1.15 -7.78
N ASP A 27 9.18 0.22 -8.68
CA ASP A 27 8.32 -0.93 -8.96
C ASP A 27 8.86 -2.12 -8.16
N TRP A 28 8.01 -2.72 -7.34
CA TRP A 28 8.39 -3.73 -6.37
C TRP A 28 7.57 -4.98 -6.61
N SER A 29 8.18 -6.17 -6.60
CA SER A 29 7.43 -7.42 -6.60
C SER A 29 8.10 -8.52 -5.79
N GLY A 30 7.30 -9.45 -5.31
CA GLY A 30 7.78 -10.64 -4.61
C GLY A 30 6.63 -11.57 -4.28
N LYS A 31 6.98 -12.72 -3.72
CA LYS A 31 6.02 -13.66 -3.14
C LYS A 31 5.89 -13.38 -1.65
N ILE A 32 4.66 -13.41 -1.16
CA ILE A 32 4.36 -13.42 0.26
C ILE A 32 3.79 -14.78 0.64
N SER A 33 4.16 -15.29 1.81
CA SER A 33 3.59 -16.53 2.33
C SER A 33 2.31 -16.20 3.08
N VAL A 34 1.22 -16.89 2.74
CA VAL A 34 -0.09 -16.69 3.37
C VAL A 34 -0.14 -17.48 4.67
N LEU A 35 -0.43 -16.81 5.77
CA LEU A 35 -0.55 -17.43 7.09
C LEU A 35 -1.67 -18.47 7.09
N GLY A 36 -1.37 -19.67 7.58
CA GLY A 36 -2.32 -20.78 7.65
C GLY A 36 -2.55 -21.50 6.32
N SER A 37 -1.82 -21.15 5.25
CA SER A 37 -1.78 -21.89 4.00
C SER A 37 -0.33 -22.25 3.62
N ASN A 38 -0.17 -23.23 2.74
CA ASN A 38 1.10 -23.50 2.05
C ASN A 38 1.23 -22.69 0.74
N ASP A 39 0.27 -21.80 0.47
CA ASP A 39 0.23 -20.99 -0.74
C ASP A 39 1.07 -19.72 -0.59
N ASP A 40 1.71 -19.35 -1.71
CA ASP A 40 2.34 -18.05 -1.89
C ASP A 40 1.46 -17.16 -2.77
N LEU A 41 1.38 -15.87 -2.42
CA LEU A 41 0.75 -14.84 -3.23
C LEU A 41 1.82 -13.96 -3.88
N TRP A 42 1.75 -13.81 -5.20
CA TRP A 42 2.53 -12.80 -5.92
C TRP A 42 1.94 -11.41 -5.68
N VAL A 43 2.78 -10.49 -5.20
CA VAL A 43 2.44 -9.09 -5.00
C VAL A 43 3.34 -8.23 -5.86
N ARG A 44 2.76 -7.25 -6.56
CA ARG A 44 3.51 -6.17 -7.22
C ARG A 44 2.87 -4.82 -6.91
N ILE A 45 3.70 -3.86 -6.52
CA ILE A 45 3.30 -2.49 -6.17
C ILE A 45 4.29 -1.54 -6.84
N SER A 46 3.76 -0.61 -7.63
CA SER A 46 4.53 0.51 -8.18
C SER A 46 4.21 1.79 -7.42
N ILE A 47 5.23 2.50 -6.97
CA ILE A 47 5.14 3.77 -6.25
C ILE A 47 5.92 4.82 -7.03
N LYS A 48 5.26 5.88 -7.46
CA LYS A 48 5.86 6.98 -8.23
C LYS A 48 5.25 8.31 -7.81
N ASP A 49 6.08 9.25 -7.35
CA ASP A 49 5.67 10.61 -6.99
C ASP A 49 4.45 10.63 -6.04
N ASN A 50 4.47 9.73 -5.06
CA ASN A 50 3.39 9.43 -4.11
C ASN A 50 2.15 8.75 -4.71
N TYR A 51 2.06 8.52 -6.01
CA TYR A 51 1.03 7.65 -6.58
C TYR A 51 1.42 6.19 -6.41
N ILE A 52 0.43 5.35 -6.11
CA ILE A 52 0.60 3.92 -5.92
C ILE A 52 -0.37 3.13 -6.79
N THR A 53 0.16 2.10 -7.45
CA THR A 53 -0.61 1.14 -8.24
C THR A 53 -0.23 -0.27 -7.80
N GLN A 54 -1.20 -1.06 -7.37
CA GLN A 54 -1.02 -2.50 -7.18
C GLN A 54 -1.39 -3.24 -8.44
N TYR A 55 -0.74 -4.37 -8.68
CA TYR A 55 -1.01 -5.23 -9.83
C TYR A 55 -1.34 -6.64 -9.36
N PHE A 56 -2.31 -7.28 -10.02
CA PHE A 56 -2.53 -8.72 -9.90
C PHE A 56 -1.70 -9.45 -10.94
N TYR A 57 -1.22 -10.62 -10.56
CA TYR A 57 -0.61 -11.55 -11.50
C TYR A 57 -1.70 -12.40 -12.12
N ASP A 58 -1.83 -12.31 -13.44
CA ASP A 58 -2.71 -13.17 -14.22
C ASP A 58 -1.90 -14.38 -14.71
N ASN A 59 -2.27 -15.57 -14.22
CA ASN A 59 -1.62 -16.82 -14.60
C ASN A 59 -1.93 -17.23 -16.05
N ASP A 60 -3.10 -16.85 -16.58
CA ASP A 60 -3.54 -17.25 -17.91
C ASP A 60 -2.78 -16.48 -18.99
N THR A 61 -2.59 -15.18 -18.78
CA THR A 61 -1.81 -14.31 -19.68
C THR A 61 -0.33 -14.23 -19.32
N ASN A 62 0.08 -14.82 -18.18
CA ASN A 62 1.42 -14.67 -17.61
C ASN A 62 1.81 -13.19 -17.44
N GLY A 63 0.83 -12.37 -17.06
CA GLY A 63 0.86 -10.91 -17.13
C GLY A 63 0.60 -10.22 -15.79
N TRP A 64 0.86 -8.91 -15.75
CA TRP A 64 0.52 -8.07 -14.61
C TRP A 64 -0.52 -7.05 -15.01
N GLU A 65 -1.66 -7.05 -14.32
CA GLU A 65 -2.76 -6.14 -14.59
C GLU A 65 -2.93 -5.16 -13.43
N PRO A 66 -3.06 -3.85 -13.69
CA PRO A 66 -3.24 -2.87 -12.63
C PRO A 66 -4.62 -3.02 -11.99
N VAL A 67 -4.66 -2.92 -10.67
CA VAL A 67 -5.92 -2.91 -9.92
C VAL A 67 -6.53 -1.52 -9.98
N ALA A 68 -7.81 -1.46 -10.31
CA ALA A 68 -8.61 -0.24 -10.34
C ALA A 68 -9.67 -0.29 -9.22
N PRO A 69 -9.28 0.00 -7.97
CA PRO A 69 -10.21 -0.11 -6.85
C PRO A 69 -11.19 1.07 -6.82
N ILE A 70 -12.37 0.85 -6.25
CA ILE A 70 -13.37 1.90 -6.00
C ILE A 70 -12.81 2.95 -5.04
N MET A 71 -12.05 2.52 -4.04
CA MET A 71 -11.37 3.39 -3.10
C MET A 71 -9.94 2.92 -2.88
N ALA A 72 -9.00 3.86 -2.89
CA ALA A 72 -7.63 3.64 -2.47
C ALA A 72 -7.16 4.78 -1.57
N ARG A 73 -6.36 4.46 -0.57
CA ARG A 73 -5.71 5.43 0.32
C ARG A 73 -4.31 4.93 0.66
N TYR A 74 -3.41 5.86 0.88
CA TYR A 74 -2.06 5.57 1.29
C TYR A 74 -1.52 6.67 2.19
N GLY A 75 -0.48 6.34 2.93
CA GLY A 75 0.25 7.29 3.75
C GLY A 75 1.57 6.68 4.19
N SER A 76 2.59 7.52 4.38
CA SER A 76 3.88 7.09 4.88
C SER A 76 4.22 7.80 6.19
N ASN A 77 4.89 7.07 7.07
CA ASN A 77 5.45 7.61 8.30
C ASN A 77 6.76 6.88 8.60
N LYS A 78 7.86 7.63 8.53
CA LYS A 78 9.22 7.08 8.59
C LYS A 78 9.37 5.92 7.60
N ASN A 79 9.95 4.80 8.04
CA ASN A 79 10.23 3.62 7.22
C ASN A 79 8.97 2.79 6.94
N ASN A 80 7.77 3.29 7.24
CA ASN A 80 6.51 2.61 7.00
C ASN A 80 5.73 3.31 5.90
N PHE A 81 5.16 2.53 5.00
CA PHE A 81 4.20 2.98 4.00
C PHE A 81 2.98 2.08 4.08
N LEU A 82 1.83 2.68 4.38
CA LEU A 82 0.55 2.00 4.39
C LEU A 82 -0.16 2.28 3.08
N TYR A 83 -0.64 1.22 2.45
CA TYR A 83 -1.55 1.29 1.32
C TYR A 83 -2.73 0.39 1.58
N PHE A 84 -3.94 0.89 1.36
CA PHE A 84 -5.10 0.01 1.32
C PHE A 84 -6.02 0.43 0.19
N TRP A 85 -6.78 -0.55 -0.26
CA TRP A 85 -7.84 -0.33 -1.21
C TRP A 85 -9.08 -1.15 -0.86
N MET A 86 -10.22 -0.70 -1.37
CA MET A 86 -11.50 -1.36 -1.21
C MET A 86 -12.19 -1.51 -2.55
N ASN A 87 -12.82 -2.67 -2.73
CA ASN A 87 -13.79 -2.94 -3.78
C ASN A 87 -15.08 -3.46 -3.16
N ASN A 88 -16.16 -3.39 -3.91
CA ASN A 88 -17.44 -3.92 -3.47
C ASN A 88 -18.31 -4.33 -4.67
N SER A 89 -19.37 -5.04 -4.33
CA SER A 89 -20.55 -5.28 -5.16
C SER A 89 -21.78 -4.93 -4.33
N GLU A 90 -22.97 -5.38 -4.74
CA GLU A 90 -24.22 -5.12 -4.01
C GLU A 90 -24.24 -5.76 -2.62
N VAL A 91 -23.64 -6.95 -2.48
CA VAL A 91 -23.77 -7.77 -1.26
C VAL A 91 -22.45 -7.99 -0.51
N TRP A 92 -21.31 -7.78 -1.16
CA TRP A 92 -20.00 -8.01 -0.57
C TRP A 92 -19.06 -6.81 -0.71
N SER A 93 -18.10 -6.74 0.20
CA SER A 93 -16.99 -5.78 0.14
C SER A 93 -15.67 -6.50 0.40
N GLU A 94 -14.64 -6.08 -0.30
CA GLU A 94 -13.27 -6.55 -0.11
C GLU A 94 -12.40 -5.37 0.28
N THR A 95 -11.57 -5.57 1.30
CA THR A 95 -10.50 -4.65 1.66
C THR A 95 -9.17 -5.37 1.62
N GLN A 96 -8.19 -4.80 0.92
CA GLN A 96 -6.80 -5.26 1.00
C GLN A 96 -5.92 -4.14 1.56
N THR A 97 -5.00 -4.53 2.43
CA THR A 97 -4.03 -3.63 3.06
C THR A 97 -2.62 -4.19 2.87
N TYR A 98 -1.70 -3.30 2.55
CA TYR A 98 -0.28 -3.55 2.38
C TYR A 98 0.48 -2.59 3.29
N MET A 99 1.15 -3.16 4.30
CA MET A 99 2.01 -2.45 5.23
C MET A 99 3.45 -2.70 4.80
N LEU A 100 4.07 -1.72 4.16
CA LEU A 100 5.42 -1.81 3.63
C LEU A 100 6.42 -1.20 4.59
N SER A 101 7.48 -1.94 4.91
CA SER A 101 8.64 -1.45 5.65
C SER A 101 9.82 -1.32 4.69
N TYR A 102 10.41 -0.13 4.62
CA TYR A 102 11.65 0.07 3.86
C TYR A 102 12.81 -0.63 4.59
N VAL A 103 13.47 -1.56 3.89
CA VAL A 103 14.64 -2.29 4.41
C VAL A 103 15.91 -1.69 3.84
N ASN A 104 15.99 -1.57 2.50
CA ASN A 104 17.06 -0.90 1.77
C ASN A 104 16.58 -0.56 0.34
N ASP A 105 17.47 -0.01 -0.50
CA ASP A 105 17.12 0.43 -1.87
C ASP A 105 16.65 -0.71 -2.80
N GLU A 106 16.92 -1.97 -2.44
CA GLU A 106 16.60 -3.16 -3.24
C GLU A 106 15.45 -3.98 -2.64
N LYS A 107 15.05 -3.73 -1.38
CA LYS A 107 14.09 -4.56 -0.64
C LYS A 107 13.09 -3.75 0.18
N LEU A 108 11.83 -4.16 0.08
CA LEU A 108 10.78 -3.83 1.05
C LEU A 108 10.35 -5.12 1.76
N TYR A 109 10.03 -5.02 3.04
CA TYR A 109 9.27 -6.06 3.73
C TYR A 109 7.79 -5.67 3.70
N VAL A 110 6.90 -6.61 3.40
CA VAL A 110 5.46 -6.38 3.34
C VAL A 110 4.74 -7.28 4.33
N VAL A 111 3.81 -6.69 5.07
CA VAL A 111 2.72 -7.40 5.74
C VAL A 111 1.44 -7.07 5.00
N TRP A 112 0.71 -8.10 4.60
CA TRP A 112 -0.50 -8.01 3.81
C TRP A 112 -1.67 -8.59 4.58
N SER A 113 -2.84 -7.99 4.40
CA SER A 113 -4.10 -8.54 4.86
C SER A 113 -5.19 -8.32 3.83
N ARG A 114 -6.07 -9.30 3.69
CA ARG A 114 -7.28 -9.25 2.85
C ARG A 114 -8.48 -9.68 3.67
N GLN A 115 -9.54 -8.90 3.61
CA GLN A 115 -10.80 -9.18 4.28
C GLN A 115 -11.92 -9.12 3.23
N VAL A 116 -12.72 -10.18 3.16
CA VAL A 116 -13.99 -10.17 2.43
C VAL A 116 -15.12 -10.22 3.44
N ASN A 117 -16.07 -9.30 3.31
CA ASN A 117 -17.28 -9.23 4.12
C ASN A 117 -18.50 -9.38 3.22
N ASN A 118 -19.57 -9.95 3.76
CA ASN A 118 -20.86 -10.11 3.09
C ASN A 118 -21.97 -9.67 4.03
N ILE A 119 -22.94 -8.91 3.51
CA ILE A 119 -24.10 -8.46 4.29
C ILE A 119 -25.14 -9.57 4.46
N LYS A 120 -25.04 -10.64 3.66
CA LYS A 120 -25.88 -11.82 3.72
C LYS A 120 -25.08 -13.01 4.24
N GLN A 121 -25.70 -13.73 5.17
CA GLN A 121 -25.09 -14.90 5.77
C GLN A 121 -25.27 -16.12 4.85
N ASP A 122 -24.23 -16.94 4.70
CA ASP A 122 -24.23 -18.23 4.00
C ASP A 122 -24.51 -18.16 2.47
N GLU A 123 -24.22 -17.02 1.82
CA GLU A 123 -24.26 -16.85 0.36
C GLU A 123 -22.83 -16.80 -0.26
N ASP A 124 -22.76 -16.69 -1.60
CA ASP A 124 -21.50 -16.50 -2.35
C ASP A 124 -20.65 -15.35 -1.77
N ASN A 125 -19.34 -15.55 -1.64
CA ASN A 125 -18.41 -14.65 -0.94
C ASN A 125 -18.66 -14.55 0.57
N ASN A 126 -18.83 -15.69 1.25
CA ASN A 126 -18.86 -15.75 2.72
C ASN A 126 -17.72 -14.97 3.38
N VAL A 127 -17.93 -14.50 4.61
CA VAL A 127 -16.94 -13.70 5.34
C VAL A 127 -15.67 -14.50 5.61
N TRP A 128 -14.51 -13.94 5.24
CA TRP A 128 -13.22 -14.54 5.54
C TRP A 128 -12.09 -13.51 5.58
N SER A 129 -10.98 -13.89 6.21
CA SER A 129 -9.78 -13.07 6.37
C SER A 129 -8.53 -13.86 6.00
N LEU A 130 -7.62 -13.25 5.24
CA LEU A 130 -6.27 -13.76 4.97
C LEU A 130 -5.24 -12.74 5.41
N GLN A 131 -4.08 -13.25 5.82
CA GLN A 131 -2.91 -12.44 6.17
C GLN A 131 -1.66 -13.12 5.62
N GLY A 132 -0.61 -12.35 5.37
CA GLY A 132 0.63 -12.89 4.85
C GLY A 132 1.76 -11.89 4.96
N SER A 133 2.98 -12.36 4.72
CA SER A 133 4.15 -11.47 4.70
C SER A 133 5.26 -12.01 3.83
N GLY A 134 6.17 -11.12 3.43
CA GLY A 134 7.31 -11.49 2.62
C GLY A 134 8.17 -10.29 2.25
N TYR A 135 9.15 -10.51 1.39
CA TYR A 135 9.98 -9.45 0.84
C TYR A 135 9.58 -9.16 -0.61
N LEU A 136 9.50 -7.88 -0.95
CA LEU A 136 9.42 -7.41 -2.32
C LEU A 136 10.80 -6.91 -2.73
N THR A 137 11.21 -7.25 -3.95
CA THR A 137 12.45 -6.75 -4.55
C THR A 137 12.14 -5.77 -5.66
N ARG A 138 13.04 -4.80 -5.86
CA ARG A 138 12.91 -3.83 -6.94
C ARG A 138 12.92 -4.53 -8.30
N ARG A 139 12.02 -4.13 -9.19
CA ARG A 139 11.97 -4.53 -10.61
C ARG A 139 12.75 -3.48 -11.40
N ASN A 140 13.65 -3.94 -12.25
CA ASN A 140 14.41 -3.10 -13.18
C ASN A 140 13.57 -2.68 -14.38
#